data_AF-A0ABD0PQG3-F1
#
_entry.id   AF-A0ABD0PQG3-F1
#
_cell.length_a   1.000
_cell.length_b   1.000
_cell.length_c   1.000
_cell.angle_alpha   90.00
_cell.angle_beta   90.00
_cell.angle_gamma   90.00
#
_symmetry.space_group_name_H-M   'P 1'
#
loop_
_entity.id
_entity.type
_entity.pdbx_description
1 polymer ?
#
loop_
_entity_poly.entity_id
_entity_poly.type
_entity_poly.pdbx_seq_one_letter_code
_entity_poly.pdbx_strand_id
1 'polypeptide(L)'
;KQYGIPITVKWTSFSKSKCVDEPVQEDDLFTPPCLSPLPKPSITPPHLHPQPSLHDAPPHSPLQPFFRAVGGPTGPPRDEMMPQAPVNRDTVSQLHWLCELYRLGTPQYDIRYHHTSSDGFLYFSFQVLIPSLPLPLCGVIQILPGTSVQAMKREVYLAAAEQVIQTMSKASNLRPF
;
A
#
# COMPACT_ATOMS: atom_id res chain seq x y z
N LYS A 1 27.65 35.91 20.07
CA LYS A 1 26.30 36.21 19.54
C LYS A 1 25.62 34.88 19.24
N GLN A 2 24.70 34.45 20.10
CA GLN A 2 23.99 33.20 19.94
C GLN A 2 22.53 33.55 19.61
N TYR A 3 22.10 33.22 18.41
CA TYR A 3 20.73 33.43 17.96
C TYR A 3 20.01 32.08 18.05
N GLY A 4 18.94 32.04 18.84
CA GLY A 4 18.03 30.91 18.93
C GLY A 4 16.63 31.46 19.15
N ILE A 5 15.70 31.12 18.27
CA ILE A 5 14.31 31.54 18.38
C ILE A 5 13.55 30.38 19.05
N PRO A 6 12.94 30.60 20.23
CA PRO A 6 12.09 29.59 20.84
C PRO A 6 10.76 29.53 20.07
N ILE A 7 10.40 28.34 19.59
CA ILE A 7 9.09 28.08 18.99
C ILE A 7 8.26 27.29 20.00
N THR A 8 7.05 27.76 20.30
CA THR A 8 6.11 27.07 21.17
C THR A 8 4.85 26.73 20.38
N VAL A 9 4.48 25.45 20.36
CA VAL A 9 3.27 24.96 19.69
C VAL A 9 2.23 24.64 20.74
N LYS A 10 1.05 25.27 20.67
CA LYS A 10 -0.12 24.95 21.49
C LYS A 10 -1.17 24.25 20.63
N TRP A 11 -1.48 23.00 20.97
CA TRP A 11 -2.60 22.27 20.39
C TRP A 11 -3.85 22.57 21.22
N THR A 12 -4.94 22.98 20.57
CA THR A 12 -6.24 23.14 21.22
C THR A 12 -7.21 22.15 20.59
N SER A 13 -7.87 21.35 21.44
CA SER A 13 -8.88 20.38 21.02
C SER A 13 -10.25 21.05 21.16
N PHE A 14 -10.99 21.16 20.07
CA PHE A 14 -12.35 21.71 20.07
C PHE A 14 -13.36 20.56 19.95
N SER A 15 -13.82 20.05 21.09
CA SER A 15 -15.03 19.23 21.14
C SER A 15 -16.24 20.17 21.19
N LYS A 16 -16.80 20.53 20.04
CA LYS A 16 -18.06 21.26 19.95
C LYS A 16 -19.22 20.25 19.93
N SER A 17 -19.63 19.76 21.09
CA SER A 17 -20.96 19.15 21.22
C SER A 17 -22.00 20.27 21.22
N LYS A 18 -23.05 20.08 20.43
CA LYS A 18 -24.13 21.02 20.23
C LYS A 18 -24.98 21.03 21.51
N CYS A 19 -24.80 22.04 22.36
CA CYS A 19 -25.76 22.38 23.41
C CYS A 19 -27.01 22.91 22.72
N VAL A 20 -28.10 22.15 22.79
CA VAL A 20 -29.45 22.68 22.60
C VAL A 20 -29.95 22.98 24.01
N ASP A 21 -30.23 24.26 24.22
CA ASP A 21 -30.78 24.88 25.41
C ASP A 21 -32.24 24.44 25.61
N GLU A 22 -32.56 23.89 26.79
CA GLU A 22 -33.75 24.29 27.56
C GLU A 22 -33.72 23.68 28.98
N PRO A 23 -34.30 24.35 29.98
CA PRO A 23 -34.08 24.06 31.39
C PRO A 23 -35.28 23.34 32.03
N VAL A 24 -35.07 22.21 32.69
CA VAL A 24 -35.97 21.75 33.78
C VAL A 24 -35.13 21.13 34.89
N GLN A 25 -35.59 21.44 36.08
CA GLN A 25 -34.96 21.47 37.38
C GLN A 25 -35.21 20.11 38.10
N GLU A 26 -34.29 19.80 39.02
CA GLU A 26 -34.46 19.03 40.29
C GLU A 26 -34.47 17.48 40.32
N ASP A 27 -33.78 17.03 41.37
CA ASP A 27 -33.91 15.79 42.13
C ASP A 27 -33.26 14.47 41.67
N ASP A 28 -32.11 14.25 42.31
CA ASP A 28 -31.84 13.08 43.16
C ASP A 28 -31.25 11.80 42.53
N LEU A 29 -30.34 11.22 43.32
CA LEU A 29 -29.84 9.85 43.33
C LEU A 29 -28.75 9.44 42.32
N PHE A 30 -27.54 9.36 42.89
CA PHE A 30 -26.47 8.43 42.55
C PHE A 30 -27.00 7.04 42.14
N THR A 31 -26.91 6.67 40.86
CA THR A 31 -26.70 5.27 40.43
C THR A 31 -26.23 5.22 38.97
N PRO A 32 -25.13 4.53 38.61
CA PRO A 32 -24.87 4.21 37.21
C PRO A 32 -25.83 3.09 36.75
N PRO A 33 -26.53 3.22 35.61
CA PRO A 33 -27.39 2.15 35.10
C PRO A 33 -26.54 0.97 34.62
N CYS A 34 -26.53 -0.10 35.43
CA CYS A 34 -26.03 -1.41 35.09
C CYS A 34 -27.16 -2.22 34.44
N LEU A 35 -27.15 -2.37 33.11
CA LEU A 35 -27.88 -3.40 32.31
C LEU A 35 -27.20 -3.39 30.92
N SER A 36 -26.76 -4.46 30.25
CA SER A 36 -26.85 -5.92 30.39
C SER A 36 -25.86 -6.53 29.37
N PRO A 37 -25.26 -7.72 29.58
CA PRO A 37 -24.35 -8.33 28.60
C PRO A 37 -25.09 -8.73 27.32
N LEU A 38 -24.59 -8.25 26.17
CA LEU A 38 -25.03 -8.67 24.85
C LEU A 38 -24.83 -10.20 24.67
N PRO A 39 -25.80 -10.97 24.16
CA PRO A 39 -25.62 -12.39 23.93
C PRO A 39 -24.56 -12.62 22.84
N LYS A 40 -23.58 -13.47 23.16
CA LYS A 40 -22.53 -13.94 22.23
C LYS A 40 -23.18 -14.56 20.98
N PRO A 41 -22.69 -14.26 19.76
CA PRO A 41 -23.03 -15.09 18.61
C PRO A 41 -22.46 -16.49 18.84
N SER A 42 -23.34 -17.48 18.86
CA SER A 42 -22.96 -18.90 18.93
C SER A 42 -22.29 -19.29 17.62
N ILE A 43 -20.99 -19.57 17.68
CA ILE A 43 -20.24 -20.19 16.59
C ILE A 43 -20.59 -21.67 16.64
N THR A 44 -21.45 -22.12 15.74
CA THR A 44 -21.58 -23.55 15.44
C THR A 44 -20.60 -23.88 14.32
N PRO A 45 -19.48 -24.59 14.58
CA PRO A 45 -18.64 -25.11 13.51
C PRO A 45 -19.38 -26.28 12.83
N PRO A 46 -19.50 -26.33 11.49
CA PRO A 46 -19.92 -27.54 10.82
C PRO A 46 -18.76 -28.55 10.89
N HIS A 47 -18.83 -29.45 11.88
CA HIS A 47 -18.09 -30.71 11.83
C HIS A 47 -18.90 -31.73 11.03
N LEU A 48 -18.49 -32.01 9.81
CA LEU A 48 -18.74 -33.31 9.18
C LEU A 48 -17.44 -33.81 8.52
N HIS A 49 -17.22 -35.10 8.73
CA HIS A 49 -15.99 -35.87 8.62
C HIS A 49 -15.28 -35.83 7.25
N PRO A 50 -13.97 -36.15 7.22
CA PRO A 50 -13.27 -36.52 5.99
C PRO A 50 -13.69 -37.93 5.54
N GLN A 51 -14.15 -38.05 4.30
CA GLN A 51 -14.30 -39.35 3.63
C GLN A 51 -13.04 -39.61 2.77
N PRO A 52 -12.32 -40.73 2.94
CA PRO A 52 -11.25 -41.10 2.03
C PRO A 52 -11.86 -41.77 0.79
N SER A 53 -11.90 -41.05 -0.33
CA SER A 53 -12.14 -41.62 -1.66
C SER A 53 -10.81 -41.67 -2.39
N LEU A 54 -10.10 -42.79 -2.24
CA LEU A 54 -9.23 -43.29 -3.30
C LEU A 54 -10.11 -43.45 -4.54
N HIS A 55 -9.76 -42.84 -5.66
CA HIS A 55 -9.82 -43.43 -7.00
C HIS A 55 -9.44 -42.36 -8.04
N ASP A 56 -8.25 -42.59 -8.58
CA ASP A 56 -7.81 -42.41 -9.97
C ASP A 56 -7.75 -41.01 -10.59
N ALA A 57 -6.51 -40.66 -10.93
CA ALA A 57 -6.13 -39.48 -11.70
C ALA A 57 -6.59 -39.59 -13.16
N PRO A 58 -6.88 -38.46 -13.84
CA PRO A 58 -7.27 -38.45 -15.24
C PRO A 58 -6.04 -38.39 -16.17
N PRO A 59 -5.86 -39.32 -17.11
CA PRO A 59 -5.02 -39.07 -18.27
C PRO A 59 -5.82 -38.28 -19.31
N HIS A 60 -5.55 -36.97 -19.30
CA HIS A 60 -5.61 -36.03 -20.41
C HIS A 60 -5.94 -36.64 -21.80
N SER A 61 -7.04 -36.17 -22.39
CA SER A 61 -7.27 -36.26 -23.84
C SER A 61 -6.34 -35.29 -24.56
N PRO A 62 -5.45 -35.74 -25.47
CA PRO A 62 -4.77 -34.82 -26.38
C PRO A 62 -5.64 -34.62 -27.63
N LEU A 63 -6.25 -33.44 -27.74
CA LEU A 63 -6.64 -32.88 -29.03
C LEU A 63 -5.34 -32.60 -29.80
N GLN A 64 -4.98 -33.49 -30.73
CA GLN A 64 -3.96 -33.22 -31.74
C GLN A 64 -4.65 -32.74 -33.03
N PRO A 65 -4.44 -31.49 -33.46
CA PRO A 65 -4.60 -31.11 -34.84
C PRO A 65 -3.35 -31.54 -35.61
N PHE A 66 -3.53 -32.52 -36.50
CA PHE A 66 -2.56 -32.91 -37.51
C PHE A 66 -2.53 -31.83 -38.59
N PHE A 67 -1.69 -30.81 -38.42
CA PHE A 67 -1.29 -29.94 -39.52
C PHE A 67 0.23 -29.92 -39.62
N ARG A 68 0.73 -30.86 -40.42
CA ARG A 68 2.06 -30.79 -41.02
C ARG A 68 2.00 -29.73 -42.12
N ALA A 69 2.53 -28.54 -41.86
CA ALA A 69 2.91 -27.59 -42.91
C ALA A 69 4.41 -27.73 -43.18
N VAL A 70 4.75 -28.05 -44.43
CA VAL A 70 6.12 -28.19 -44.94
C VAL A 70 6.56 -26.88 -45.59
N GLY A 71 7.72 -26.37 -45.18
CA GLY A 71 8.55 -25.43 -45.95
C GLY A 71 8.49 -23.96 -45.55
N GLY A 72 9.60 -23.43 -45.03
CA GLY A 72 9.85 -22.00 -44.92
C GLY A 72 11.24 -21.70 -44.32
N PRO A 73 12.06 -20.81 -44.93
CA PRO A 73 13.52 -20.83 -44.80
C PRO A 73 14.07 -20.23 -43.50
N THR A 74 15.20 -20.80 -43.09
CA THR A 74 16.16 -20.29 -42.09
C THR A 74 16.46 -18.80 -42.31
N GLY A 75 16.10 -17.97 -41.33
CA GLY A 75 16.64 -16.63 -41.14
C GLY A 75 17.08 -16.49 -39.68
N PRO A 76 18.28 -15.96 -39.39
CA PRO A 76 18.67 -15.68 -38.00
C PRO A 76 17.70 -14.64 -37.42
N PRO A 77 17.28 -14.76 -36.15
CA PRO A 77 16.51 -13.71 -35.52
C PRO A 77 17.40 -12.46 -35.49
N ARG A 78 17.03 -11.45 -36.27
CA ARG A 78 17.58 -10.12 -36.07
C ARG A 78 17.22 -9.71 -34.66
N ASP A 79 18.26 -9.29 -33.96
CA ASP A 79 18.28 -8.55 -32.71
C ASP A 79 17.38 -7.30 -32.84
N GLU A 80 16.08 -7.51 -32.75
CA GLU A 80 15.14 -6.44 -32.44
C GLU A 80 15.25 -6.22 -30.94
N MET A 81 16.03 -5.19 -30.60
CA MET A 81 16.05 -4.54 -29.30
C MET A 81 14.67 -3.92 -29.01
N MET A 82 13.67 -4.78 -28.86
CA MET A 82 12.41 -4.44 -28.22
C MET A 82 12.69 -4.24 -26.74
N PRO A 83 12.18 -3.18 -26.09
CA PRO A 83 12.20 -3.08 -24.65
C PRO A 83 11.50 -4.32 -24.11
N GLN A 84 12.29 -5.24 -23.54
CA GLN A 84 11.76 -6.40 -22.84
C GLN A 84 10.67 -5.88 -21.90
N ALA A 85 9.44 -6.35 -22.08
CA ALA A 85 8.34 -6.08 -21.15
C ALA A 85 8.88 -6.34 -19.73
N PRO A 86 8.58 -5.47 -18.75
CA PRO A 86 9.29 -5.50 -17.49
C PRO A 86 9.13 -6.88 -16.87
N VAL A 87 10.23 -7.63 -16.88
CA VAL A 87 10.48 -8.77 -16.00
C VAL A 87 9.95 -8.35 -14.64
N ASN A 88 9.04 -9.13 -14.04
CA ASN A 88 8.34 -8.82 -12.79
C ASN A 88 9.30 -8.13 -11.79
N ARG A 89 9.32 -6.80 -11.81
CA ARG A 89 10.26 -5.96 -11.07
C ARG A 89 9.45 -5.37 -9.95
N ASP A 90 9.98 -5.48 -8.74
CA ASP A 90 9.39 -4.80 -7.62
C ASP A 90 9.39 -3.27 -7.87
N THR A 91 8.40 -2.58 -7.31
CA THR A 91 8.16 -1.15 -7.56
C THR A 91 9.35 -0.28 -7.18
N VAL A 92 10.13 -0.68 -6.17
CA VAL A 92 11.34 0.05 -5.74
C VAL A 92 12.43 -0.06 -6.81
N SER A 93 12.67 -1.27 -7.33
CA SER A 93 13.58 -1.49 -8.47
C SER A 93 13.11 -0.77 -9.72
N GLN A 94 11.81 -0.69 -9.95
CA GLN A 94 11.24 0.07 -11.07
C GLN A 94 11.53 1.57 -10.93
N LEU A 95 11.36 2.15 -9.72
CA LEU A 95 11.73 3.55 -9.49
C LEU A 95 13.23 3.78 -9.71
N HIS A 96 14.07 2.88 -9.19
CA HIS A 96 15.51 2.99 -9.38
C HIS A 96 15.88 3.02 -10.87
N TRP A 97 15.32 2.08 -11.65
CA TRP A 97 15.55 2.02 -13.09
C TRP A 97 15.04 3.27 -13.81
N LEU A 98 13.88 3.82 -13.43
CA LEU A 98 13.39 5.08 -14.00
C LEU A 98 14.36 6.24 -13.72
N CYS A 99 14.84 6.35 -12.49
CA CYS A 99 15.81 7.38 -12.14
C CYS A 99 17.14 7.21 -12.90
N GLU A 100 17.60 5.97 -13.12
CA GLU A 100 18.78 5.69 -13.95
C GLU A 100 18.56 6.09 -15.42
N LEU A 101 17.41 5.72 -15.98
CA LEU A 101 17.03 6.02 -17.37
C LEU A 101 17.07 7.52 -17.64
N TYR A 102 16.52 8.32 -16.72
CA TYR A 102 16.49 9.78 -16.81
C TYR A 102 17.71 10.48 -16.23
N ARG A 103 18.75 9.74 -15.81
CA ARG A 103 19.99 10.28 -15.20
C ARG A 103 19.71 11.18 -13.97
N LEU A 104 18.71 10.80 -13.17
CA LEU A 104 18.28 11.55 -11.99
C LEU A 104 19.07 11.21 -10.72
N GLY A 105 19.85 10.13 -10.76
CA GLY A 105 20.62 9.61 -9.62
C GLY A 105 19.82 8.61 -8.77
N THR A 106 20.44 8.09 -7.70
CA THR A 106 19.83 7.06 -6.85
C THR A 106 18.80 7.68 -5.89
N PRO A 107 17.54 7.19 -5.87
CA PRO A 107 16.54 7.66 -4.91
C PRO A 107 16.91 7.26 -3.48
N GLN A 108 16.81 8.22 -2.55
CA GLN A 108 17.02 8.01 -1.12
C GLN A 108 15.70 8.19 -0.37
N TYR A 109 15.37 7.24 0.50
CA TYR A 109 14.11 7.22 1.22
C TYR A 109 14.32 7.59 2.70
N ASP A 110 13.59 8.60 3.17
CA ASP A 110 13.32 8.84 4.59
C ASP A 110 11.86 8.50 4.86
N ILE A 111 11.60 7.61 5.82
CA ILE A 111 10.26 7.14 6.13
C ILE A 111 10.06 7.16 7.64
N ARG A 112 8.97 7.79 8.07
CA ARG A 112 8.66 8.01 9.48
C ARG A 112 7.26 7.54 9.77
N TYR A 113 7.15 6.68 10.78
CA TYR A 113 5.86 6.32 11.34
C TYR A 113 5.23 7.56 11.98
N HIS A 114 3.95 7.78 11.68
CA HIS A 114 3.18 8.88 12.24
C HIS A 114 2.25 8.37 13.35
N HIS A 115 1.31 7.50 12.99
CA HIS A 115 0.33 6.95 13.93
C HIS A 115 -0.36 5.69 13.37
N THR A 116 -1.05 4.98 14.24
CA THR A 116 -2.05 3.96 13.90
C THR A 116 -3.41 4.60 14.09
N SER A 117 -4.27 4.52 13.08
CA SER A 117 -5.63 5.05 13.17
C SER A 117 -6.60 3.98 13.67
N SER A 118 -7.79 4.41 14.10
CA SER A 118 -8.86 3.51 14.56
C SER A 118 -9.41 2.61 13.45
N ASP A 119 -9.09 2.92 12.19
CA ASP A 119 -9.37 2.10 11.01
C ASP A 119 -8.49 0.83 10.93
N GLY A 120 -7.50 0.70 11.81
CA GLY A 120 -6.57 -0.44 11.84
C GLY A 120 -5.37 -0.31 10.90
N PHE A 121 -5.21 0.82 10.21
CA PHE A 121 -4.07 1.08 9.32
C PHE A 121 -2.96 1.83 10.05
N LEU A 122 -1.73 1.58 9.59
CA LEU A 122 -0.54 2.29 10.00
C LEU A 122 -0.23 3.39 8.97
N TYR A 123 -0.01 4.61 9.45
CA TYR A 123 0.27 5.76 8.61
C TYR A 123 1.74 6.15 8.71
N PHE A 124 2.39 6.24 7.56
CA PHE A 124 3.78 6.67 7.45
C PHE A 124 3.86 7.91 6.55
N SER A 125 4.62 8.90 7.00
CA SER A 125 5.06 9.99 6.14
C SER A 125 6.37 9.58 5.48
N PHE A 126 6.49 9.81 4.19
CA PHE A 126 7.74 9.54 3.46
C PHE A 126 8.24 10.78 2.76
N GLN A 127 9.55 10.79 2.54
CA GLN A 127 10.27 11.76 1.73
C GLN A 127 11.28 10.99 0.87
N VAL A 128 11.17 11.12 -0.45
CA VAL A 128 12.13 10.55 -1.41
C VAL A 128 12.94 11.67 -2.02
N LEU A 129 14.24 11.65 -1.74
CA LEU A 129 15.23 12.57 -2.28
C LEU A 129 15.84 11.94 -3.54
N ILE A 130 15.74 12.64 -4.66
CA ILE A 130 16.37 12.25 -5.92
C ILE A 130 17.35 13.38 -6.29
N PRO A 131 18.67 13.11 -6.39
CA PRO A 131 19.70 14.16 -6.49
C PRO A 131 19.47 15.20 -7.57
N SER A 132 18.98 14.81 -8.75
CA SER A 132 18.76 15.73 -9.86
C SER A 132 17.39 16.43 -9.85
N LEU A 133 16.54 16.17 -8.84
CA LEU A 133 15.26 16.87 -8.69
C LEU A 133 15.41 18.05 -7.72
N PRO A 134 14.79 19.21 -8.01
CA PRO A 134 14.93 20.40 -7.19
C PRO A 134 14.21 20.31 -5.84
N LEU A 135 13.20 19.45 -5.74
CA LEU A 135 12.40 19.25 -4.54
C LEU A 135 12.26 17.75 -4.25
N PRO A 136 12.27 17.35 -2.97
CA PRO A 136 11.95 15.99 -2.58
C PRO A 136 10.48 15.66 -2.88
N LEU A 137 10.23 14.40 -3.18
CA LEU A 137 8.88 13.89 -3.36
C LEU A 137 8.37 13.36 -2.02
N CYS A 138 7.34 14.01 -1.48
CA CYS A 138 6.80 13.73 -0.16
C CYS A 138 5.36 13.22 -0.25
N GLY A 139 4.96 12.43 0.73
CA GLY A 139 3.58 11.97 0.83
C GLY A 139 3.29 11.20 2.11
N VAL A 140 2.07 10.68 2.18
CA VAL A 140 1.61 9.81 3.26
C VAL A 140 1.13 8.51 2.63
N ILE A 141 1.57 7.40 3.20
CA ILE A 141 1.13 6.05 2.82
C ILE A 141 0.45 5.40 4.02
N GLN A 142 -0.60 4.65 3.70
CA GLN A 142 -1.31 3.79 4.62
C GLN A 142 -0.96 2.35 4.30
N ILE A 143 -0.64 1.56 5.32
CA ILE A 143 -0.40 0.14 5.17
C ILE A 143 -1.17 -0.65 6.22
N LEU A 144 -1.49 -1.89 5.90
CA LEU A 144 -2.01 -2.82 6.88
C LEU A 144 -0.88 -3.27 7.83
N PRO A 145 -1.17 -3.50 9.12
CA PRO A 145 -0.24 -4.14 10.03
C PRO A 145 0.21 -5.49 9.47
N GLY A 146 1.51 -5.61 9.19
CA GLY A 146 2.10 -6.84 8.68
C GLY A 146 2.36 -7.87 9.79
N THR A 147 2.57 -9.12 9.39
CA THR A 147 2.94 -10.23 10.29
C THR A 147 4.35 -10.11 10.86
N SER A 148 5.20 -9.25 10.27
CA SER A 148 6.54 -8.94 10.78
C SER A 148 6.94 -7.51 10.42
N VAL A 149 7.91 -6.96 11.18
CA VAL A 149 8.49 -5.63 10.92
C VAL A 149 9.15 -5.58 9.54
N GLN A 150 9.79 -6.67 9.10
CA GLN A 150 10.46 -6.72 7.79
C GLN A 150 9.46 -6.70 6.63
N ALA A 151 8.37 -7.46 6.74
CA ALA A 151 7.30 -7.45 5.75
C ALA A 151 6.67 -6.06 5.66
N MET A 152 6.37 -5.46 6.81
CA MET A 152 5.86 -4.10 6.90
C MET A 152 6.82 -3.10 6.25
N LYS A 153 8.12 -3.14 6.59
CA LYS A 153 9.14 -2.29 5.98
C LYS A 153 9.14 -2.44 4.46
N ARG A 154 9.06 -3.65 3.93
CA ARG A 154 9.00 -3.86 2.47
C ARG A 154 7.79 -3.15 1.85
N GLU A 155 6.60 -3.35 2.42
CA GLU A 155 5.36 -2.73 1.92
C GLU A 155 5.42 -1.20 1.95
N VAL A 156 5.98 -0.63 3.02
CA VAL A 156 6.18 0.82 3.15
C VAL A 156 6.99 1.36 1.96
N TYR A 157 8.11 0.72 1.64
CA TYR A 157 8.97 1.18 0.54
C TYR A 157 8.33 0.96 -0.83
N LEU A 158 7.61 -0.15 -1.03
CA LEU A 158 6.87 -0.40 -2.27
C LEU A 158 5.79 0.66 -2.49
N ALA A 159 4.98 0.96 -1.48
CA ALA A 159 3.92 1.96 -1.55
C ALA A 159 4.47 3.37 -1.77
N ALA A 160 5.57 3.74 -1.09
CA ALA A 160 6.23 5.03 -1.31
C ALA A 160 6.77 5.13 -2.75
N ALA A 161 7.44 4.09 -3.24
CA ALA A 161 7.95 4.04 -4.61
C ALA A 161 6.81 4.17 -5.63
N GLU A 162 5.69 3.49 -5.41
CA GLU A 162 4.52 3.57 -6.29
C GLU A 162 3.99 5.00 -6.37
N GLN A 163 3.78 5.68 -5.24
CA GLN A 163 3.32 7.06 -5.23
C GLN A 163 4.29 8.00 -5.95
N VAL A 164 5.60 7.79 -5.78
CA VAL A 164 6.62 8.57 -6.46
C VAL A 164 6.57 8.36 -7.97
N ILE A 165 6.51 7.11 -8.45
CA ILE A 165 6.39 6.80 -9.88
C ILE A 165 5.15 7.46 -10.46
N GLN A 166 3.99 7.28 -9.80
CA GLN A 166 2.74 7.90 -10.24
C GLN A 166 2.85 9.43 -10.31
N THR A 167 3.52 10.05 -9.34
CA THR A 167 3.73 11.51 -9.31
C THR A 167 4.61 11.97 -10.46
N MET A 168 5.72 11.28 -10.72
CA MET A 168 6.62 11.57 -11.85
C MET A 168 5.90 11.41 -13.19
N SER A 169 5.12 10.34 -13.37
CA SER A 169 4.33 10.12 -14.58
C SER A 169 3.24 11.16 -14.78
N LYS A 170 2.56 11.61 -13.72
CA LYS A 170 1.57 12.68 -13.82
C LYS A 170 2.23 14.01 -14.20
N ALA A 171 3.37 14.34 -13.60
CA ALA A 171 4.11 15.56 -13.90
C ALA A 171 4.64 15.60 -15.35
N SER A 172 5.03 14.44 -15.93
CA SER A 172 5.46 14.37 -17.32
C SER A 172 4.30 14.52 -18.31
N ASN A 173 3.11 14.02 -18.00
CA ASN A 173 1.92 14.17 -18.85
C ASN A 173 1.35 15.60 -18.86
N LEU A 174 1.69 16.42 -17.85
CA LEU A 174 1.26 17.81 -17.76
C LEU A 174 2.17 18.80 -18.49
N ARG A 175 3.27 18.33 -19.09
CA ARG A 175 4.06 19.12 -20.04
C ARG A 175 3.72 18.72 -21.46
N PRO A 176 2.84 19.44 -22.17
CA PRO A 176 2.95 19.48 -23.62
C PRO A 176 4.25 20.24 -23.92
N PHE A 177 5.18 19.58 -24.59
CA PHE A 177 6.28 20.28 -25.24
C PHE A 177 5.74 21.13 -26.39
#